data_AF-A0A2J6WTQ7-F1
#
_entry.id   AF-A0A2J6WTQ7-F1
#
_cell.length_a   1.000
_cell.length_b   1.000
_cell.length_c   1.000
_cell.angle_alpha   90.00
_cell.angle_beta   90.00
_cell.angle_gamma   90.00
#
_symmetry.space_group_name_H-M   'P 1'
#
loop_
_entity.id
_entity.type
_entity.pdbx_description
1 polymer ?
#
loop_
_entity_poly.entity_id
_entity_poly.type
_entity_poly.pdbx_seq_one_letter_code
_entity_poly.pdbx_strand_id
1 'polypeptide(L)'
;MNEKGRLLMYLLPSILMGTIIPLASLYMVTMGFNPIAATIIIVFSIVVAGVIAVVGGGLGFASTTPKIFDDDKEELNILRATVRAMVDETDRINSLLEQIRDVLRGEMR
;
A
#
# COMPACT_ATOMS: atom_id res chain seq x y z
N MET A 1 -12.11 -6.84 8.53
CA MET A 1 -12.88 -6.03 7.57
C MET A 1 -12.03 -5.86 6.32
N ASN A 2 -12.46 -6.39 5.17
CA ASN A 2 -11.63 -6.46 3.96
C ASN A 2 -11.32 -5.08 3.39
N GLU A 3 -10.13 -4.93 2.82
CA GLU A 3 -9.62 -3.70 2.20
C GLU A 3 -10.55 -3.16 1.11
N LYS A 4 -11.09 -4.07 0.30
CA LYS A 4 -12.14 -3.78 -0.70
C LYS A 4 -13.40 -3.17 -0.08
N GLY A 5 -13.77 -3.61 1.12
CA GLY A 5 -14.94 -3.09 1.86
C GLY A 5 -14.75 -1.65 2.35
N ARG A 6 -13.53 -1.27 2.72
CA ARG A 6 -13.23 0.11 3.14
C ARG A 6 -13.25 1.07 1.96
N LEU A 7 -12.67 0.68 0.82
CA LEU A 7 -12.72 1.49 -0.40
C LEU A 7 -14.16 1.64 -0.91
N LEU A 8 -14.94 0.55 -0.92
CA LEU A 8 -16.36 0.61 -1.29
C LEU A 8 -17.16 1.56 -0.39
N MET A 9 -16.90 1.57 0.92
CA MET A 9 -17.61 2.42 1.87
C MET A 9 -17.44 3.93 1.62
N TYR A 10 -16.31 4.37 1.04
CA TYR A 10 -16.06 5.79 0.73
C TYR A 10 -16.37 6.16 -0.73
N LEU A 11 -16.16 5.24 -1.67
CA LEU A 11 -16.35 5.51 -3.09
C LEU A 11 -17.82 5.44 -3.51
N LEU A 12 -18.61 4.49 -2.99
CA LEU A 12 -20.04 4.37 -3.33
C LEU A 12 -20.84 5.65 -3.04
N PRO A 13 -20.75 6.24 -1.83
CA PRO A 13 -21.50 7.46 -1.52
C PRO A 13 -21.11 8.64 -2.41
N SER A 14 -19.81 8.76 -2.74
CA SER A 14 -19.29 9.83 -3.60
C SER A 14 -19.82 9.70 -5.03
N ILE A 15 -19.84 8.47 -5.57
CA ILE A 15 -20.38 8.19 -6.91
C ILE A 15 -21.88 8.41 -6.94
N LEU A 16 -22.61 7.95 -5.91
CA LEU A 16 -24.05 8.14 -5.80
C LEU A 16 -24.43 9.62 -5.71
N MET A 17 -23.77 10.42 -4.86
CA MET A 17 -24.03 11.85 -4.80
C MET A 17 -23.66 12.58 -6.09
N GLY A 18 -22.52 12.24 -6.70
CA GLY A 18 -22.06 12.85 -7.95
C GLY A 18 -22.92 12.54 -9.17
N THR A 19 -23.81 11.55 -9.10
CA THR A 19 -24.66 11.13 -10.23
C THR A 19 -26.15 11.38 -9.96
N ILE A 20 -26.65 11.03 -8.78
CA ILE A 20 -28.07 11.15 -8.44
C ILE A 20 -28.51 12.62 -8.38
N ILE A 21 -27.71 13.48 -7.77
CA ILE A 21 -28.07 14.90 -7.59
C ILE A 21 -28.13 15.61 -8.95
N PRO A 22 -27.16 15.43 -9.88
CA PRO A 22 -27.28 16.01 -11.21
C PRO A 22 -28.45 15.46 -12.03
N LEU A 23 -28.70 14.15 -11.98
CA LEU A 23 -29.83 13.53 -12.68
C LEU A 23 -31.18 14.03 -12.16
N ALA A 24 -31.34 14.11 -10.83
CA ALA A 24 -32.56 14.64 -10.22
C ALA A 24 -32.77 16.12 -10.55
N SER A 25 -31.70 16.91 -10.56
CA SER A 25 -31.73 18.33 -10.93
C SER A 25 -32.15 18.51 -12.40
N LEU A 26 -31.61 17.71 -13.33
CA LEU A 26 -32.02 17.73 -14.74
C LEU A 26 -33.49 17.31 -14.92
N TYR A 27 -33.95 16.31 -14.17
CA TYR A 27 -35.35 15.89 -14.19
C TYR A 27 -36.29 17.01 -13.70
N MET A 28 -35.91 17.73 -12.64
CA MET A 28 -36.71 18.86 -12.15
C MET A 28 -36.80 20.00 -13.18
N VAL A 29 -35.76 20.25 -13.98
CA VAL A 29 -35.84 21.22 -15.08
C VAL A 29 -36.94 20.85 -16.09
N THR A 30 -37.12 19.56 -16.40
CA THR A 30 -38.20 19.11 -17.28
C THR A 30 -39.61 19.28 -16.68
N MET A 31 -39.71 19.48 -15.37
CA MET A 31 -40.95 19.78 -14.65
C MET A 31 -41.22 21.29 -14.49
N GLY A 32 -40.43 22.15 -15.13
CA GLY A 32 -40.58 23.61 -15.06
C GLY A 32 -39.74 24.29 -13.98
N PHE A 33 -38.78 23.58 -13.38
CA PHE A 33 -37.82 24.18 -12.46
C PHE A 33 -36.84 25.10 -13.20
N ASN A 34 -36.35 26.14 -12.52
CA ASN A 34 -35.49 27.14 -13.15
C ASN A 34 -34.15 26.50 -13.59
N PRO A 35 -33.81 26.55 -14.89
CA PRO A 35 -32.60 25.90 -15.41
C PRO A 35 -31.32 26.50 -14.84
N ILE A 36 -31.30 27.80 -14.52
CA ILE A 36 -30.12 28.47 -13.94
C ILE A 36 -29.84 27.94 -12.53
N ALA A 37 -30.89 27.78 -11.71
CA ALA A 37 -30.76 27.23 -10.37
C ALA A 37 -30.30 25.76 -10.41
N ALA A 38 -30.82 24.97 -11.34
CA ALA A 38 -30.40 23.59 -11.55
C ALA A 38 -28.93 23.47 -11.95
N THR A 39 -28.43 24.33 -12.85
CA THR A 39 -27.02 24.35 -13.23
C THR A 39 -26.11 24.62 -12.03
N ILE A 40 -26.47 25.57 -11.16
CA ILE A 40 -25.69 25.88 -9.95
C ILE A 40 -25.63 24.67 -9.01
N ILE A 41 -26.76 23.99 -8.81
CA ILE A 41 -26.85 22.79 -7.97
C ILE A 41 -25.98 21.65 -8.53
N ILE A 42 -26.01 21.45 -9.86
CA ILE A 42 -25.18 20.44 -10.54
C ILE A 42 -23.69 20.72 -10.31
N VAL A 43 -23.26 21.97 -10.53
CA VAL A 43 -21.86 22.37 -10.36
C VAL A 43 -21.42 22.16 -8.92
N PHE A 44 -22.21 22.61 -7.94
CA PHE A 44 -21.89 22.39 -6.52
C PHE A 44 -21.81 20.92 -6.15
N SER A 45 -22.74 20.10 -6.65
CA SER A 45 -22.74 18.66 -6.40
C SER A 45 -21.48 17.97 -6.90
N ILE A 46 -21.00 18.33 -8.09
CA ILE A 46 -19.79 17.74 -8.68
C ILE A 46 -18.56 18.14 -7.85
N VAL A 47 -18.47 19.41 -7.45
CA VAL A 47 -17.35 19.90 -6.63
C VAL A 47 -17.30 19.19 -5.28
N VAL A 48 -18.45 19.09 -4.59
CA VAL A 48 -18.52 18.43 -3.28
C VAL A 48 -18.22 16.93 -3.40
N ALA A 49 -18.77 16.25 -4.39
CA ALA A 49 -18.48 14.83 -4.64
C ALA A 49 -17.00 14.60 -4.95
N GLY A 50 -16.37 15.50 -5.71
CA GLY A 50 -14.93 15.46 -6.00
C GLY A 50 -14.08 15.60 -4.73
N VAL A 51 -14.40 16.55 -3.85
CA VAL A 51 -13.67 16.73 -2.58
C VAL A 51 -13.78 15.50 -1.69
N ILE A 52 -14.99 14.94 -1.55
CA ILE A 52 -15.21 13.74 -0.74
C ILE A 52 -14.45 12.54 -1.32
N ALA A 53 -14.44 12.39 -2.64
CA ALA A 53 -13.71 11.30 -3.31
C ALA A 53 -12.18 11.41 -3.10
N VAL A 54 -11.61 12.62 -3.20
CA VAL A 54 -10.17 12.85 -3.01
C VAL A 54 -9.76 12.65 -1.55
N VAL A 55 -10.51 13.23 -0.61
CA VAL A 55 -10.20 13.12 0.83
C VAL A 55 -10.46 11.70 1.34
N GLY A 56 -11.62 11.11 1.00
CA GLY A 56 -11.99 9.75 1.38
C GLY A 56 -11.08 8.70 0.73
N GLY A 57 -10.74 8.89 -0.54
CA GLY A 57 -9.76 8.05 -1.24
C GLY A 57 -8.37 8.16 -0.61
N GLY A 58 -7.88 9.39 -0.40
CA GLY A 58 -6.56 9.65 0.20
C GLY A 58 -6.41 9.05 1.61
N LEU A 59 -7.43 9.16 2.46
CA LEU A 59 -7.45 8.54 3.79
C LEU A 59 -7.55 7.00 3.71
N GLY A 60 -8.30 6.48 2.74
CA GLY A 60 -8.37 5.05 2.44
C GLY A 60 -7.00 4.49 2.07
N PHE A 61 -6.31 5.12 1.12
CA PHE A 61 -4.96 4.73 0.68
C PHE A 61 -3.90 4.91 1.77
N ALA A 62 -3.94 6.00 2.55
CA ALA A 62 -2.99 6.21 3.65
C ALA A 62 -3.07 5.11 4.71
N SER A 63 -4.29 4.62 5.00
CA SER A 63 -4.50 3.50 5.92
C SER A 63 -4.19 2.11 5.34
N THR A 64 -3.89 2.05 4.04
CA THR A 64 -3.40 0.89 3.29
C THR A 64 -1.89 0.99 3.05
N THR A 65 -1.19 1.92 3.71
CA THR A 65 0.27 1.81 3.80
C THR A 65 0.55 0.44 4.44
N PRO A 66 1.15 -0.52 3.72
CA PRO A 66 1.45 -1.81 4.32
C PRO A 66 2.36 -1.52 5.51
N LYS A 67 2.23 -2.30 6.59
CA LYS A 67 3.24 -2.32 7.64
C LYS A 67 4.53 -2.92 7.08
N ILE A 68 5.17 -2.26 6.11
CA ILE A 68 6.45 -2.66 5.54
C ILE A 68 7.47 -2.78 6.69
N PHE A 69 7.36 -1.92 7.72
CA PHE A 69 8.31 -1.87 8.83
C PHE A 69 8.26 -2.99 9.88
N ASP A 70 7.22 -3.83 9.95
CA ASP A 70 7.15 -4.91 10.95
C ASP A 70 7.58 -6.27 10.39
N ASP A 71 7.21 -6.61 9.15
CA ASP A 71 7.66 -7.86 8.49
C ASP A 71 9.17 -7.83 8.19
N ASP A 72 9.69 -6.66 7.81
CA ASP A 72 11.13 -6.49 7.50
C ASP A 72 12.04 -6.80 8.69
N LYS A 73 11.57 -6.64 9.94
CA LYS A 73 12.40 -6.91 11.13
C LYS A 73 12.64 -8.40 11.35
N GLU A 74 11.64 -9.22 11.07
CA GLU A 74 11.74 -10.67 11.21
C GLU A 74 12.64 -11.22 10.10
N GLU A 75 12.46 -10.76 8.86
CA GLU A 75 13.32 -11.10 7.73
C GLU A 75 14.77 -10.65 7.95
N LEU A 76 15.00 -9.43 8.48
CA LEU A 76 16.32 -8.92 8.84
C LEU A 76 16.99 -9.73 9.98
N ASN A 77 16.22 -10.20 10.96
CA ASN A 77 16.75 -11.02 12.04
C ASN A 77 17.18 -12.40 11.53
N ILE A 78 16.38 -13.01 10.64
CA ILE A 78 16.71 -14.26 9.98
C ILE A 78 17.97 -14.09 9.12
N LEU A 79 18.04 -13.03 8.29
CA LEU A 79 19.22 -12.75 7.48
C LEU A 79 20.48 -12.57 8.34
N ARG A 80 20.37 -11.85 9.46
CA ARG A 80 21.49 -11.65 10.40
C ARG A 80 21.96 -12.96 11.02
N ALA A 81 21.04 -13.85 11.38
CA ALA A 81 21.38 -15.17 11.90
C ALA A 81 22.10 -16.03 10.84
N THR A 82 21.61 -16.02 9.61
CA THR A 82 22.22 -16.74 8.47
C THR A 82 23.63 -16.24 8.15
N VAL A 83 23.84 -14.92 8.16
CA VAL A 83 25.17 -14.33 7.92
C VAL A 83 26.16 -14.72 9.01
N ARG A 84 25.73 -14.73 10.29
CA ARG A 84 26.58 -15.20 11.39
C ARG A 84 26.97 -16.67 11.23
N ALA A 85 26.01 -17.52 10.87
CA ALA A 85 26.29 -18.94 10.62
C ALA A 85 27.27 -19.15 9.46
N MET A 86 27.18 -18.35 8.38
CA MET A 86 28.14 -18.42 7.27
C MET A 86 29.55 -17.98 7.67
N VAL A 87 29.70 -17.01 8.57
CA VAL A 87 31.02 -16.59 9.08
C VAL A 87 31.67 -17.73 9.86
N ASP A 88 30.92 -18.39 10.76
CA ASP A 88 31.42 -19.54 11.52
C ASP A 88 31.86 -20.69 10.59
N GLU A 89 31.11 -20.94 9.51
CA GLU A 89 31.47 -21.95 8.52
C GLU A 89 32.74 -21.57 7.75
N THR A 90 32.95 -20.27 7.48
CA THR A 90 34.15 -19.76 6.80
C THR A 90 35.40 -19.93 7.66
N ASP A 91 35.30 -19.66 8.97
CA ASP A 91 36.39 -19.90 9.92
C ASP A 91 36.75 -21.39 10.01
N ARG A 92 35.73 -22.26 9.94
CA ARG A 92 35.93 -23.71 9.91
C ARG A 92 36.68 -24.15 8.66
N ILE A 93 36.30 -23.64 7.49
CA ILE A 93 37.02 -23.87 6.22
C ILE A 93 38.47 -23.40 6.33
N ASN A 94 38.70 -22.23 6.94
CA ASN A 94 40.05 -21.69 7.12
C ASN A 94 40.92 -22.62 8.00
N SER A 95 40.35 -23.14 9.09
CA SER A 95 41.05 -24.11 9.96
C SER A 95 41.39 -25.43 9.25
N LEU A 96 40.52 -25.88 8.35
CA LEU A 96 40.74 -27.08 7.52
C LEU A 96 41.85 -26.85 6.50
N LEU A 97 41.86 -25.69 5.84
CA LEU A 97 42.94 -25.31 4.93
C LEU A 97 44.28 -25.20 5.66
N GLU A 98 44.27 -24.72 6.90
CA GLU A 98 45.48 -24.65 7.72
C GLU A 98 46.02 -26.04 8.07
N GLN A 99 45.15 -26.97 8.47
CA GLN A 99 45.52 -28.37 8.69
C GLN A 99 46.06 -29.04 7.42
N ILE A 100 45.43 -28.83 6.27
CA ILE A 100 45.90 -29.36 4.98
C ILE A 100 47.28 -28.77 4.64
N ARG A 101 47.48 -27.46 4.84
CA ARG A 101 48.77 -26.79 4.63
C ARG A 101 49.86 -27.36 5.53
N ASP A 102 49.54 -27.62 6.79
CA ASP A 102 50.50 -28.13 7.76
C ASP A 102 50.85 -29.60 7.50
N VAL A 103 49.89 -30.41 7.05
CA VAL A 103 50.15 -31.77 6.54
C VAL A 103 51.08 -31.74 5.32
N LEU A 104 50.78 -30.89 4.32
CA LEU A 104 51.61 -30.75 3.11
C LEU A 104 53.02 -30.23 3.42
N ARG A 105 53.18 -29.37 4.42
CA ARG A 105 54.50 -28.92 4.89
C ARG A 105 55.23 -29.99 5.71
N GLY A 106 54.50 -30.82 6.43
CA GLY A 106 55.03 -31.96 7.18
C GLY A 106 55.58 -33.07 6.28
N GLU A 107 54.95 -33.31 5.13
CA GLU A 107 55.43 -34.24 4.09
C GLU A 107 56.60 -33.70 3.25
N MET A 108 56.87 -32.39 3.27
CA MET A 108 58.00 -31.77 2.56
C MET A 108 59.32 -31.73 3.39
N ARG A 109 59.44 -32.57 4.42
CA ARG A 109 60.68 -32.85 5.15
C ARG A 109 61.05 -34.33 5.05
#